data_AF-A0A5S9MH94-F1
#
_entry.id   AF-A0A5S9MH94-F1
#
_cell.length_a   1.000
_cell.length_b   1.000
_cell.length_c   1.000
_cell.angle_alpha   90.00
_cell.angle_beta   90.00
_cell.angle_gamma   90.00
#
_symmetry.space_group_name_H-M   'P 1'
#
loop_
_entity.id
_entity.type
_entity.pdbx_description
1 polymer ?
#
loop_
_entity_poly.entity_id
_entity_poly.type
_entity_poly.pdbx_seq_one_letter_code
_entity_poly.pdbx_strand_id
1 'polypeptide(L)'
;MGHRTEIINLSHGGGQPNISQGIIRNIRIAIPPLELQSKIVTFVDKKFEETNQLINKKKKMIKLLELQRQSINHHRSCYKRFKSECENERFRC
;
A
#
# COMPACT_ATOMS: atom_id res chain seq x y z
N MET A 1 18.28 17.65 1.77
CA MET A 1 17.27 18.64 2.20
C MET A 1 16.27 17.93 3.10
N GLY A 2 16.49 18.03 4.41
CA GLY A 2 15.65 17.37 5.41
C GLY A 2 16.37 17.49 6.74
N HIS A 3 15.88 18.34 7.63
CA HIS A 3 16.45 18.57 8.96
C HIS A 3 16.21 17.38 9.90
N ARG A 4 15.98 16.16 9.40
CA ARG A 4 15.61 14.98 10.20
C ARG A 4 16.63 14.70 11.29
N THR A 5 17.91 14.60 10.94
CA THR A 5 18.98 14.33 11.90
C THR A 5 19.10 15.46 12.93
N GLU A 6 18.97 16.70 12.46
CA GLU A 6 19.05 17.90 13.31
C GLU A 6 17.89 17.96 14.31
N ILE A 7 16.66 17.69 13.87
CA ILE A 7 15.45 17.63 14.69
C ILE A 7 15.54 16.48 15.71
N ILE A 8 16.08 15.33 15.32
CA ILE A 8 16.30 14.20 16.25
C ILE A 8 17.36 14.55 17.30
N ASN A 9 18.42 15.26 16.92
CA ASN A 9 19.45 15.70 17.86
C ASN A 9 18.95 16.76 18.85
N LEU A 10 17.87 17.47 18.52
CA LEU A 10 17.16 18.39 19.43
C LEU A 10 16.19 17.66 20.37
N SER A 11 16.09 16.33 20.30
CA SER A 11 15.27 15.55 21.23
C SER A 11 16.05 15.21 22.51
N HIS A 12 15.34 15.16 23.64
CA HIS A 12 15.92 14.93 24.96
C HIS A 12 15.07 13.89 25.72
N GLY A 13 15.68 13.13 26.64
CA GLY A 13 15.02 12.09 27.42
C GLY A 13 15.68 10.71 27.23
N GLY A 14 15.82 9.94 28.31
CA GLY A 14 16.60 8.69 28.30
C GLY A 14 15.93 7.52 27.58
N GLY A 15 14.71 7.15 28.01
CA GLY A 15 14.00 5.98 27.46
C GLY A 15 13.16 6.27 26.21
N GLN A 16 12.66 7.50 26.08
CA GLN A 16 11.91 7.96 24.91
C GLN A 16 12.36 9.38 24.54
N PRO A 17 12.94 9.58 23.36
CA PRO A 17 13.32 10.92 22.91
C PRO A 17 12.07 11.78 22.76
N ASN A 18 12.08 12.96 23.38
CA ASN A 18 10.99 13.92 23.34
C ASN A 18 11.47 15.27 22.79
N ILE A 19 10.62 15.95 22.03
CA ILE A 19 10.88 17.29 21.51
C ILE A 19 9.83 18.22 22.08
N SER A 20 10.27 19.25 22.80
CA SER A 20 9.35 20.21 23.42
C SER A 20 8.75 21.17 22.39
N GLN A 21 7.57 21.68 22.68
CA GLN A 21 6.90 22.69 21.84
C GLN A 21 7.76 23.95 21.65
N GLY A 22 8.54 24.34 22.66
CA GLY A 22 9.46 25.47 22.57
C GLY A 22 10.56 25.25 21.53
N ILE A 23 11.11 24.04 21.47
CA ILE A 23 12.11 23.67 20.46
C ILE A 23 11.50 23.72 19.07
N ILE A 24 10.31 23.15 18.87
CA ILE A 24 9.62 23.13 17.57
C ILE A 24 9.40 24.54 17.04
N ARG A 25 8.93 25.48 17.88
CA ARG A 25 8.68 26.88 17.51
C ARG A 25 9.94 27.63 17.05
N ASN A 26 11.11 27.19 17.49
CA ASN A 26 12.39 27.83 17.16
C ASN A 26 13.05 27.26 15.90
N ILE A 27 12.49 26.20 15.30
CA ILE A 27 13.01 25.64 14.05
C ILE A 27 12.77 26.65 12.92
N ARG A 28 13.87 27.13 12.32
CA ARG A 28 13.81 28.00 11.15
C ARG A 28 13.69 27.15 9.89
N ILE A 29 12.67 27.42 9.09
CA ILE A 29 12.48 26.82 7.78
C ILE A 29 12.44 27.91 6.71
N ALA A 30 13.01 27.60 5.54
CA ALA A 30 12.84 28.46 4.38
C ALA A 30 11.41 28.32 3.86
N ILE A 31 10.67 29.44 3.84
CA ILE A 31 9.30 29.49 3.34
C ILE A 31 9.33 30.19 1.98
N PRO A 32 9.09 29.48 0.86
CA PRO A 32 9.03 30.10 -0.45
C PRO A 32 7.77 30.98 -0.58
N PRO A 33 7.64 31.83 -1.62
CA PRO A 33 6.42 32.59 -1.87
C PRO A 33 5.19 31.68 -1.99
N LEU A 34 4.02 32.17 -1.55
CA LEU A 34 2.77 31.39 -1.53
C LEU A 34 2.40 30.82 -2.91
N GLU A 35 2.64 31.57 -3.98
CA GLU A 35 2.39 31.10 -5.35
C GLU A 35 3.19 29.83 -5.67
N LEU A 36 4.47 29.79 -5.26
CA LEU A 36 5.32 28.62 -5.49
C LEU A 36 4.88 27.45 -4.59
N GLN A 37 4.50 27.72 -3.34
CA GLN A 37 3.95 26.69 -2.45
C GLN A 37 2.74 26.01 -3.07
N SER A 38 1.78 26.79 -3.58
CA SER A 38 0.56 26.27 -4.22
C SER A 38 0.88 25.44 -5.46
N LYS A 39 1.85 25.87 -6.28
CA LYS A 39 2.31 25.11 -7.46
C LYS A 39 2.92 23.76 -7.06
N ILE A 40 3.76 23.74 -6.03
CA ILE A 40 4.38 22.51 -5.51
C ILE A 40 3.31 21.55 -5.01
N VAL A 41 2.37 22.03 -4.18
CA VAL A 41 1.29 21.20 -3.62
C VAL A 41 0.45 20.60 -4.74
N THR A 42 -0.01 21.43 -5.69
CA THR A 42 -0.82 20.97 -6.83
C THR A 42 -0.12 19.89 -7.65
N PHE A 43 1.18 20.07 -7.90
CA PHE A 43 1.98 19.09 -8.63
C PHE A 43 2.10 17.77 -7.87
N VAL A 44 2.46 17.83 -6.59
CA VAL A 44 2.64 16.65 -5.74
C VAL A 44 1.32 15.89 -5.57
N ASP A 45 0.21 16.58 -5.30
CA ASP A 45 -1.10 15.96 -5.13
C ASP A 45 -1.54 15.26 -6.41
N LYS A 46 -1.36 15.91 -7.57
CA LYS A 46 -1.67 15.29 -8.87
C LYS A 46 -0.85 14.01 -9.09
N LYS A 47 0.45 14.04 -8.81
CA LYS A 47 1.33 12.87 -8.96
C LYS A 47 1.00 11.75 -7.97
N PHE A 48 0.63 12.13 -6.76
CA PHE A 48 0.20 11.17 -5.74
C PHE A 48 -1.10 10.47 -6.14
N GLU A 49 -2.07 11.24 -6.65
CA GLU A 49 -3.34 10.70 -7.15
C GLU A 49 -3.13 9.77 -8.35
N GLU A 50 -2.36 10.19 -9.37
CA GLU A 50 -2.00 9.34 -10.52
C GLU A 50 -1.38 8.00 -10.07
N THR A 51 -0.48 8.05 -9.09
CA THR A 51 0.20 6.86 -8.54
C THR A 51 -0.78 5.95 -7.80
N ASN A 52 -1.64 6.52 -6.95
CA ASN A 52 -2.64 5.76 -6.20
C ASN A 52 -3.67 5.09 -7.10
N GLN A 53 -4.10 5.76 -8.16
CA GLN A 53 -5.00 5.17 -9.15
C GLN A 53 -4.37 3.95 -9.82
N LEU A 54 -3.10 4.02 -10.19
CA LEU A 54 -2.37 2.91 -10.77
C LEU A 54 -2.22 1.75 -9.77
N ILE A 55 -1.88 2.03 -8.52
CA ILE A 55 -1.79 1.02 -7.45
C ILE A 55 -3.14 0.31 -7.29
N ASN A 56 -4.24 1.07 -7.22
CA ASN A 56 -5.58 0.51 -7.06
C ASN A 56 -6.01 -0.35 -8.24
N LYS A 57 -5.71 0.08 -9.47
CA LYS A 57 -5.96 -0.74 -10.68
C LYS A 57 -5.19 -2.05 -10.63
N LYS A 58 -3.90 -2.03 -10.27
CA LYS A 58 -3.08 -3.24 -10.14
C LYS A 58 -3.60 -4.18 -9.05
N LYS A 59 -3.96 -3.65 -7.87
CA LYS A 59 -4.56 -4.44 -6.78
C LYS A 59 -5.86 -5.12 -7.21
N LYS A 60 -6.74 -4.40 -7.92
CA LYS A 60 -7.97 -4.98 -8.49
C LYS A 60 -7.65 -6.11 -9.48
N MET A 61 -6.69 -5.91 -10.36
CA MET A 61 -6.28 -6.93 -11.34
C MET A 61 -5.73 -8.18 -10.67
N ILE A 62 -4.86 -8.04 -9.67
CA ILE A 62 -4.34 -9.17 -8.89
C ILE A 62 -5.50 -9.96 -8.25
N LYS A 63 -6.46 -9.27 -7.63
CA LYS A 63 -7.63 -9.89 -7.02
C LYS A 63 -8.46 -10.69 -8.04
N LEU A 64 -8.67 -10.15 -9.24
CA LEU A 64 -9.40 -10.84 -10.30
C LEU A 64 -8.67 -12.10 -10.76
N LEU A 65 -7.34 -12.04 -10.92
CA LEU A 65 -6.52 -13.20 -11.30
C LEU A 65 -6.56 -14.29 -10.21
N GLU A 66 -6.55 -13.91 -8.94
CA GLU A 66 -6.69 -14.86 -7.82
C GLU A 66 -8.04 -15.56 -7.83
N LEU A 67 -9.14 -14.81 -8.03
CA LEU A 67 -10.49 -15.37 -8.15
C LEU A 67 -10.60 -16.33 -9.34
N GLN A 68 -10.04 -15.96 -10.49
CA GLN A 68 -10.01 -16.82 -11.66
C GLN A 68 -9.23 -18.11 -11.37
N ARG A 69 -8.07 -18.02 -10.72
CA ARG A 69 -7.28 -19.19 -10.32
C ARG A 69 -8.06 -20.11 -9.39
N GLN A 70 -8.77 -19.54 -8.40
CA GLN A 70 -9.60 -20.31 -7.46
C GLN A 70 -10.75 -21.03 -8.19
N SER A 71 -11.44 -20.36 -9.11
CA SER A 71 -12.51 -20.96 -9.93
C SER A 71 -11.99 -22.14 -10.76
N ILE A 72 -10.86 -21.99 -11.44
CA ILE A 72 -10.24 -23.06 -12.23
C ILE A 72 -9.87 -24.25 -11.33
N ASN A 73 -9.27 -23.99 -10.16
CA ASN A 73 -8.92 -25.05 -9.20
C ASN A 73 -10.17 -25.77 -8.68
N HIS A 74 -11.23 -25.03 -8.37
CA HIS A 74 -12.51 -25.58 -7.95
C HIS A 74 -13.10 -26.49 -9.03
N HIS A 75 -13.20 -26.01 -10.27
CA HIS A 75 -13.69 -26.80 -11.40
C HIS A 75 -12.85 -28.07 -11.61
N ARG A 76 -11.51 -27.95 -11.55
CA ARG A 76 -10.59 -29.11 -11.64
C ARG A 76 -10.82 -30.12 -10.51
N SER A 77 -11.09 -29.65 -9.30
CA SER A 77 -11.37 -30.52 -8.15
C SER A 77 -12.71 -31.27 -8.31
N CYS A 78 -13.76 -30.58 -8.79
CA CYS A 78 -15.05 -31.19 -9.07
C CYS A 78 -14.94 -32.24 -10.18
N TYR A 79 -14.22 -31.94 -11.27
CA TYR A 79 -13.97 -32.90 -12.35
C TYR A 79 -13.22 -34.14 -11.86
N LYS A 80 -12.16 -33.97 -11.06
CA LYS A 80 -11.42 -35.10 -10.47
C LYS A 80 -12.32 -35.98 -9.59
N ARG A 81 -13.16 -35.34 -8.77
CA ARG A 81 -14.11 -36.04 -7.89
C ARG A 81 -15.15 -36.83 -8.69
N PHE A 82 -15.78 -36.20 -9.67
CA PHE A 82 -16.71 -36.87 -10.59
C PHE A 82 -16.06 -38.06 -11.29
N LYS A 83 -14.82 -37.91 -11.78
CA LYS A 83 -14.09 -39.01 -12.43
C LYS A 83 -13.84 -40.17 -11.47
N SER A 84 -13.45 -39.90 -10.22
CA SER A 84 -13.28 -40.94 -9.21
C SER A 84 -14.60 -41.61 -8.80
N GLU A 85 -15.71 -40.87 -8.80
CA GLU A 85 -17.05 -41.41 -8.53
C GLU A 85 -17.48 -42.36 -9.66
N CYS A 86 -17.29 -41.97 -10.93
CA CYS A 86 -17.55 -42.85 -12.09
C CYS A 86 -16.64 -44.09 -12.14
N GLU A 87 -15.38 -43.97 -11.74
CA GLU A 87 -14.44 -45.11 -11.67
C GLU A 87 -14.86 -46.10 -10.56
N ASN A 88 -15.39 -45.61 -9.43
CA ASN A 88 -15.90 -46.45 -8.35
C ASN A 88 -17.27 -47.10 -8.67
N GLU A 89 -18.12 -46.45 -9.47
CA GLU A 89 -19.42 -47.01 -9.89
C GLU A 89 -19.29 -48.06 -11.02
N ARG A 90 -18.12 -48.17 -11.68
CA ARG A 90 -17.86 -49.16 -12.74
C ARG A 90 -17.78 -50.61 -12.26
N PHE A 91 -17.95 -50.86 -10.96
CA PHE A 91 -18.03 -52.19 -10.32
C PHE A 91 -19.42 -52.52 -9.74
N ARG A 92 -20.48 -51.79 -10.13
CA ARG A 92 -21.87 -52.02 -9.66
C ARG A 92 -22.88 -52.40 -10.76
N CYS A 93 -22.42 -53.05 -11.83
CA CYS A 93 -23.27 -53.87 -12.71
C CYS A 93 -22.76 -55.31 -12.69
#